data_AF-A0A3M0C7Z0-F1
#
_entry.id   AF-A0A3M0C7Z0-F1
#
_cell.length_a   1.000
_cell.length_b   1.000
_cell.length_c   1.000
_cell.angle_alpha   90.00
_cell.angle_beta   90.00
_cell.angle_gamma   90.00
#
_symmetry.space_group_name_H-M   'P 1'
#
loop_
_entity.id
_entity.type
_entity.pdbx_description
1 polymer ?
#
loop_
_entity_poly.entity_id
_entity_poly.type
_entity_poly.pdbx_seq_one_letter_code
_entity_poly.pdbx_strand_id
1 'polypeptide(L)'
;MLEIRPNCEWCNKDLPADAVDAMICTYECTFCKDCVETHLHNVCPNCGGGFCPRPIRPATARRPGISRQHQPASDKRVSLKYDRESALRFCHGVRHIPPRDR
;
A
#
# COMPACT_ATOMS: atom_id res chain seq x y z
N MET A 1 7.40 -1.45 13.93
CA MET A 1 7.20 -0.16 13.22
C MET A 1 6.88 -0.49 11.78
N LEU A 2 5.97 0.23 11.11
CA LEU A 2 5.67 0.01 9.69
C LEU A 2 6.97 -0.01 8.86
N GLU A 3 7.11 -0.99 7.98
CA GLU A 3 8.27 -1.15 7.09
C GLU A 3 8.38 0.00 6.09
N ILE A 4 7.24 0.58 5.67
CA ILE A 4 7.14 1.62 4.63
C ILE A 4 7.75 1.09 3.33
N ARG A 5 7.01 0.17 2.68
CA ARG A 5 7.45 -0.49 1.44
C ARG A 5 7.72 0.51 0.31
N PRO A 6 8.78 0.29 -0.51
CA PRO A 6 9.29 1.30 -1.43
C PRO A 6 8.59 1.31 -2.80
N ASN A 7 7.62 0.43 -3.06
CA ASN A 7 7.02 0.33 -4.39
C ASN A 7 5.56 -0.12 -4.36
N CYS A 8 4.86 0.14 -5.45
CA CYS A 8 3.57 -0.45 -5.76
C CYS A 8 3.74 -1.93 -6.08
N GLU A 9 3.04 -2.80 -5.36
CA GLU A 9 3.13 -4.26 -5.55
C GLU A 9 2.55 -4.71 -6.91
N TRP A 10 1.72 -3.89 -7.57
CA TRP A 10 1.08 -4.19 -8.87
C TRP A 10 1.90 -3.76 -10.09
N CYS A 11 2.20 -2.46 -10.20
CA CYS A 11 2.87 -1.86 -11.37
C CYS A 11 4.36 -1.58 -11.15
N ASN A 12 4.89 -1.91 -9.97
CA ASN A 12 6.30 -1.71 -9.62
C ASN A 12 6.75 -0.23 -9.52
N LYS A 13 5.84 0.75 -9.61
CA LYS A 13 6.13 2.19 -9.43
C LYS A 13 6.80 2.44 -8.08
N ASP A 14 7.81 3.31 -8.05
CA ASP A 14 8.45 3.72 -6.80
C ASP A 14 7.49 4.54 -5.92
N LEU A 15 7.47 4.20 -4.63
CA LEU A 15 6.67 4.84 -3.59
C LEU A 15 7.58 5.16 -2.39
N PRO A 16 8.48 6.16 -2.52
CA PRO A 16 9.38 6.59 -1.45
C PRO A 16 8.60 6.98 -0.19
N ALA A 17 9.28 7.12 0.96
CA ALA A 17 8.64 7.34 2.26
C ALA A 17 7.69 8.56 2.35
N ASP A 18 7.88 9.54 1.47
CA ASP A 18 7.09 10.76 1.32
C ASP A 18 6.13 10.76 0.12
N ALA A 19 5.99 9.63 -0.57
CA ALA A 19 5.01 9.46 -1.64
C ALA A 19 3.59 9.73 -1.12
N VAL A 20 2.96 10.77 -1.65
CA VAL A 20 1.60 11.20 -1.31
C VAL A 20 0.52 10.34 -1.98
N ASP A 21 0.90 9.57 -2.99
CA ASP A 21 0.03 8.67 -3.76
C ASP A 21 0.19 7.21 -3.34
N ALA A 22 0.94 6.91 -2.27
CA ALA A 22 1.03 5.58 -1.70
C ALA A 22 -0.24 5.26 -0.88
N MET A 23 -0.85 4.12 -1.18
CA MET A 23 -2.02 3.58 -0.50
C MET A 23 -1.61 2.31 0.25
N ILE A 24 -2.16 2.09 1.45
CA ILE A 24 -1.82 0.98 2.34
C ILE A 24 -3.08 0.32 2.92
N CYS A 25 -3.04 -1.00 3.11
CA CYS A 25 -4.03 -1.74 3.91
C CYS A 25 -3.48 -2.09 5.31
N THR A 26 -4.30 -2.68 6.18
CA THR A 26 -3.90 -3.06 7.55
C THR A 26 -2.77 -4.09 7.63
N TYR A 27 -2.55 -4.85 6.55
CA TYR A 27 -1.46 -5.83 6.41
C TYR A 27 -0.24 -5.26 5.66
N GLU A 28 -0.15 -3.93 5.53
CA GLU A 28 0.96 -3.22 4.90
C GLU A 28 1.15 -3.55 3.40
N CYS A 29 0.13 -4.10 2.73
CA CYS A 29 0.17 -4.21 1.27
C CYS A 29 0.12 -2.80 0.66
N THR A 30 1.09 -2.47 -0.19
CA THR A 30 1.31 -1.10 -0.67
C THR A 30 1.10 -0.99 -2.17
N PHE A 31 0.26 -0.04 -2.59
CA PHE A 31 -0.08 0.20 -4.00
C PHE A 31 -0.11 1.70 -4.28
N CYS A 32 0.12 2.11 -5.52
CA CYS A 32 -0.12 3.50 -5.89
C CYS A 32 -1.62 3.76 -6.03
N LYS A 33 -2.03 5.01 -5.81
CA LYS A 33 -3.41 5.48 -5.93
C LYS A 33 -4.03 5.07 -7.27
N ASP A 34 -3.29 5.24 -8.37
CA ASP A 34 -3.76 4.86 -9.71
C ASP A 34 -4.17 3.39 -9.78
N CYS A 35 -3.35 2.46 -9.26
CA CYS A 35 -3.68 1.03 -9.26
C CYS A 35 -4.87 0.71 -8.36
N VAL A 36 -4.97 1.39 -7.22
CA VAL A 36 -6.09 1.22 -6.29
C VAL A 36 -7.41 1.64 -6.93
N GLU A 37 -7.43 2.71 -7.71
CA GLU A 37 -8.63 3.25 -8.36
C GLU A 37 -9.00 2.47 -9.63
N THR A 38 -8.01 2.15 -10.45
CA THR A 38 -8.24 1.61 -11.82
C THR A 38 -8.31 0.09 -11.89
N HIS A 39 -7.41 -0.62 -11.21
CA HIS A 39 -7.30 -2.08 -11.32
C HIS A 39 -7.94 -2.80 -10.13
N LEU A 40 -7.74 -2.26 -8.94
CA LEU A 40 -8.09 -2.94 -7.69
C LEU A 40 -9.44 -2.50 -7.12
N HIS A 41 -9.99 -1.37 -7.58
CA HIS A 41 -11.28 -0.81 -7.15
C HIS A 41 -11.46 -0.73 -5.62
N ASN A 42 -10.43 -0.23 -4.94
CA ASN A 42 -10.37 -0.17 -3.47
C ASN A 42 -10.55 -1.55 -2.78
N VAL A 43 -10.09 -2.62 -3.41
CA VAL A 43 -10.01 -3.98 -2.84
C VAL A 43 -8.55 -4.42 -2.82
N CYS A 44 -8.03 -4.74 -1.63
CA CYS A 44 -6.69 -5.31 -1.53
C CYS A 44 -6.69 -6.72 -2.15
N PRO A 45 -5.87 -6.98 -3.20
CA PRO A 45 -5.85 -8.28 -3.87
C PRO A 45 -5.33 -9.41 -2.99
N ASN A 46 -4.70 -9.07 -1.86
CA ASN A 46 -4.14 -10.04 -0.93
C ASN A 46 -5.07 -10.37 0.24
N CYS A 47 -5.92 -9.44 0.69
CA CYS A 47 -6.73 -9.61 1.91
C CYS A 47 -8.21 -9.22 1.80
N GLY A 48 -8.65 -8.64 0.67
CA GLY A 48 -10.03 -8.19 0.47
C GLY A 48 -10.37 -6.84 1.10
N GLY A 49 -9.61 -6.37 2.09
CA GLY A 49 -9.86 -5.08 2.76
C GLY A 49 -9.73 -3.84 1.86
N GLY A 50 -10.14 -2.69 2.37
CA GLY A 50 -9.96 -1.40 1.71
C GLY A 50 -8.55 -0.82 1.84
N PHE A 51 -8.32 0.32 1.19
CA PHE A 51 -7.10 1.09 1.28
C PHE A 51 -7.34 2.47 1.90
N CYS A 52 -6.31 2.97 2.57
CA CYS A 52 -6.20 4.37 3.01
C CYS A 52 -4.88 4.97 2.50
N PRO A 53 -4.74 6.31 2.46
CA PRO A 53 -3.45 6.93 2.24
C PRO A 53 -2.41 6.43 3.25
N ARG A 54 -1.23 6.05 2.78
CA ARG A 54 -0.14 5.59 3.65
C ARG A 54 0.38 6.78 4.46
N PRO A 55 0.42 6.69 5.81
CA PRO A 55 1.00 7.75 6.63
C PRO A 55 2.45 8.05 6.24
N ILE A 56 2.77 9.33 6.11
CA ILE A 56 4.13 9.78 5.77
C ILE A 56 4.99 9.81 7.02
N ARG A 57 6.14 9.11 6.98
CA ARG A 57 7.12 9.18 8.07
C ARG A 57 7.78 10.57 8.06
N PRO A 58 7.78 11.32 9.19
CA PRO A 58 8.33 12.67 9.24
C PRO A 58 9.77 12.75 8.78
N ALA A 59 10.09 13.79 8.01
CA ALA A 59 11.45 14.08 7.57
C ALA A 59 12.37 14.49 8.73
N THR A 60 11.83 15.27 9.66
CA THR A 60 12.56 15.85 10.80
C THR A 60 12.10 15.23 12.11
N ALA A 61 13.05 14.89 12.97
CA ALA A 61 12.77 14.38 14.31
C ALA A 61 12.22 15.50 15.20
N ARG A 62 10.92 15.47 15.49
CA ARG A 62 10.28 16.36 16.49
C ARG A 62 10.43 15.82 17.91
N ARG A 63 10.56 14.49 18.03
CA ARG A 63 10.97 13.78 19.24
C ARG A 63 12.27 13.04 18.94
N PRO A 64 13.19 12.90 19.91
CA PRO A 64 14.48 12.24 19.71
C PRO A 64 14.33 10.86 19.05
N GLY A 65 15.11 10.60 17.99
CA GLY A 65 15.14 9.30 17.31
C GLY A 65 13.92 8.94 16.43
N ILE A 66 12.89 9.80 16.34
CA ILE A 66 11.65 9.49 15.57
C ILE A 66 11.57 10.33 14.29
N SER A 67 12.13 9.81 13.18
CA SER A 67 12.04 10.40 11.84
C SER A 67 12.57 9.43 10.78
N ARG A 68 12.36 9.70 9.49
CA ARG A 68 12.91 8.88 8.41
C ARG A 68 14.45 8.85 8.36
N GLN A 69 15.12 9.83 8.96
CA GLN A 69 16.59 9.83 9.08
C GLN A 69 17.10 8.75 10.05
N HIS A 70 16.37 8.53 11.15
CA HIS A 70 16.72 7.56 12.19
C HIS A 70 16.06 6.20 11.98
N GLN A 71 14.93 6.20 11.28
CA GLN A 71 14.05 5.06 11.03
C GLN A 71 13.74 5.02 9.53
N PRO A 72 14.69 4.58 8.68
CA PRO A 72 14.52 4.61 7.24
C PRO A 72 13.37 3.72 6.77
N ALA A 73 12.81 4.05 5.61
CA ALA A 73 11.89 3.16 4.91
C ALA A 73 12.65 1.93 4.40
N SER A 74 11.92 0.83 4.18
CA SER A 74 12.52 -0.37 3.59
C SER A 74 12.96 -0.11 2.15
N ASP A 75 14.09 -0.70 1.78
CA ASP A 75 14.60 -0.82 0.41
C ASP A 75 14.12 -2.11 -0.28
N LYS A 76 13.50 -3.02 0.48
CA LYS A 76 13.02 -4.30 -0.01
C LYS A 76 11.74 -4.12 -0.82
N ARG A 77 11.88 -4.33 -2.13
CA ARG A 77 10.75 -4.31 -3.05
C ARG A 77 9.85 -5.53 -2.85
N VAL A 78 8.55 -5.32 -2.99
CA VAL A 78 7.51 -6.36 -2.81
C VAL A 78 6.64 -6.43 -4.06
N SER A 79 6.26 -7.64 -4.45
CA SER A 79 5.40 -7.93 -5.59
C SER A 79 4.10 -8.56 -5.11
N LEU A 80 3.09 -8.62 -5.98
CA LEU A 80 1.85 -9.35 -5.69
C LEU A 80 2.13 -10.78 -5.20
N LYS A 81 1.33 -11.22 -4.22
CA LYS A 81 1.37 -12.61 -3.72
C LYS A 81 0.71 -13.60 -4.67
N TYR A 82 -0.25 -13.13 -5.45
CA TYR A 82 -1.01 -13.89 -6.43
C TYR A 82 -0.72 -13.35 -7.83
N ASP A 83 -0.90 -14.19 -8.86
CA ASP A 83 -0.83 -13.71 -10.23
C ASP A 83 -1.91 -12.65 -10.52
N ARG A 84 -1.68 -11.82 -11.54
CA ARG A 84 -2.54 -10.67 -11.84
C ARG A 84 -3.96 -11.08 -12.18
N GLU A 85 -4.17 -12.20 -12.86
CA GLU A 85 -5.50 -12.63 -13.28
C GLU A 85 -6.32 -13.08 -12.06
N SER A 86 -5.71 -13.89 -11.19
CA SER A 86 -6.30 -14.32 -9.93
C SER A 86 -6.62 -13.13 -9.02
N ALA A 87 -5.69 -12.19 -8.88
CA ALA A 87 -5.87 -10.96 -8.11
C ALA A 87 -7.06 -10.12 -8.62
N LEU A 88 -7.16 -9.91 -9.94
CA LEU A 88 -8.28 -9.15 -10.52
C LEU A 88 -9.61 -9.86 -10.32
N ARG A 89 -9.66 -11.18 -10.55
CA ARG A 89 -10.87 -11.98 -10.34
C ARG A 89 -11.36 -11.84 -8.90
N PHE A 90 -10.45 -11.94 -7.93
CA PHE A 90 -10.76 -11.75 -6.52
C PHE A 90 -11.30 -10.33 -6.24
N CYS A 91 -10.60 -9.28 -6.70
CA CYS A 91 -11.04 -7.90 -6.51
C CYS A 91 -12.42 -7.64 -7.11
N HIS A 92 -12.68 -8.11 -8.33
CA HIS A 92 -13.98 -7.99 -8.99
C HIS A 92 -15.10 -8.73 -8.24
N GLY A 93 -14.79 -9.89 -7.65
CA GLY A 93 -15.76 -10.68 -6.89
C GLY A 93 -16.30 -9.95 -5.67
N VAL A 94 -15.49 -9.12 -5.00
CA VAL A 94 -15.88 -8.50 -3.70
C VAL A 94 -16.02 -6.98 -3.74
N ARG A 95 -15.69 -6.31 -4.85
CA ARG A 95 -15.76 -4.82 -4.95
C ARG A 95 -17.13 -4.21 -4.65
N HIS A 96 -18.20 -5.00 -4.75
CA HIS A 96 -19.57 -4.56 -4.47
C HIS A 96 -19.87 -4.46 -2.97
N ILE A 97 -19.06 -5.10 -2.13
CA ILE A 97 -19.16 -5.03 -0.67
C ILE A 97 -18.41 -3.77 -0.19
N PRO A 98 -19.03 -2.86 0.58
CA PRO A 98 -18.35 -1.67 1.08
C PRO A 98 -17.13 -2.03 1.96
N PRO A 99 -16.03 -1.24 1.95
CA PRO A 99 -14.83 -1.56 2.72
C PRO A 99 -15.03 -1.83 4.22
N ARG A 100 -16.04 -1.21 4.84
CA ARG A 100 -16.39 -1.38 6.27
C ARG A 100 -17.09 -2.71 6.57
N ASP A 101 -17.64 -3.35 5.53
CA ASP A 101 -18.45 -4.56 5.59
C ASP A 101 -17.70 -5.76 4.95
N ARG A 102 -16.41 -5.59 4.64
CA ARG A 102 -15.51 -6.59 4.03
C ARG A 102 -14.61 -7.25 5.06
#